data_AF-A0A1E4RXN1-F1
#
_entry.id   AF-A0A1E4RXN1-F1
#
_cell.length_a   1.000
_cell.length_b   1.000
_cell.length_c   1.000
_cell.angle_alpha   90.00
_cell.angle_beta   90.00
_cell.angle_gamma   90.00
#
_symmetry.space_group_name_H-M   'P 1'
#
loop_
_entity.id
_entity.type
_entity.pdbx_description
1 polymer ?
#
loop_
_entity_poly.entity_id
_entity_poly.type
_entity_poly.pdbx_seq_one_letter_code
_entity_poly.pdbx_strand_id
1 'polypeptide(L)'
;MLRQFTPRPCVLRSISQTQFRAISKAAGEVVQKQEEHGELPKELISGAPLELITERVVRIFKDAKPATQSGNWGQHFWKLDWDVLGKGNRWENDLIGYQSSGDYMQGTIMKFDTKEAAIKFAQGQGWSFIVEEPNVRRFKQKDYSRNFYHSKGKLKHVRTK
;
A
#
# COMPACT_ATOMS: atom_id res chain seq x y z
N MET A 1 16.27 27.63 -43.19
CA MET A 1 16.64 26.21 -43.03
C MET A 1 15.69 25.54 -42.04
N LEU A 2 14.67 24.84 -42.53
CA LEU A 2 13.71 24.08 -41.72
C LEU A 2 14.32 22.68 -41.46
N ARG A 3 14.58 22.34 -40.19
CA ARG A 3 14.86 20.95 -39.78
C ARG A 3 13.58 20.31 -39.30
N GLN A 4 13.09 19.35 -40.06
CA GLN A 4 11.97 18.49 -39.70
C GLN A 4 12.35 17.62 -38.49
N PHE A 5 11.54 17.64 -37.45
CA PHE A 5 11.60 16.68 -36.35
C PHE A 5 10.79 15.45 -36.75
N THR A 6 11.44 14.33 -37.04
CA THR A 6 10.79 13.02 -37.07
C THR A 6 10.77 12.43 -35.67
N PRO A 7 9.66 11.80 -35.23
CA PRO A 7 9.63 11.11 -33.94
C PRO A 7 10.52 9.86 -34.00
N ARG A 8 11.41 9.71 -33.01
CA ARG A 8 12.17 8.47 -32.82
C ARG A 8 11.20 7.33 -32.50
N PRO A 9 11.34 6.15 -33.13
CA PRO A 9 10.51 5.00 -32.79
C PRO A 9 10.73 4.61 -31.32
N CYS A 10 9.63 4.48 -30.59
CA CYS A 10 9.60 3.99 -29.21
C CYS A 10 9.87 2.48 -29.25
N VAL A 11 11.12 2.08 -29.07
CA VAL A 11 11.47 0.66 -28.94
C VAL A 11 10.99 0.19 -27.56
N LEU A 12 9.83 -0.45 -27.53
CA LEU A 12 9.40 -1.29 -26.41
C LEU A 12 10.45 -2.40 -26.25
N ARG A 13 11.42 -2.20 -25.34
CA ARG A 13 12.24 -3.31 -24.84
C ARG A 13 11.32 -4.21 -24.06
N SER A 14 10.96 -5.36 -24.64
CA SER A 14 10.37 -6.47 -23.90
C SER A 14 11.33 -6.83 -22.76
N ILE A 15 10.84 -6.74 -21.53
CA ILE A 15 11.56 -7.20 -20.36
C ILE A 15 11.61 -8.72 -20.48
N SER A 16 12.79 -9.29 -20.76
CA SER A 16 12.96 -10.73 -20.79
C SER A 16 12.70 -11.31 -19.39
N GLN A 17 12.13 -12.51 -19.33
CA GLN A 17 11.78 -13.23 -18.09
C GLN A 17 12.93 -13.31 -17.08
N THR A 18 14.18 -13.17 -17.52
CA THR A 18 15.37 -13.14 -16.68
C THR A 18 15.49 -11.89 -15.81
N GLN A 19 14.97 -10.73 -16.23
CA GLN A 19 15.02 -9.50 -15.42
C GLN A 19 13.94 -9.46 -14.32
N PHE A 20 12.80 -10.13 -14.52
CA PHE A 20 11.76 -10.26 -13.49
C PHE A 20 12.23 -11.09 -12.28
N ARG A 21 13.01 -12.16 -12.53
CA ARG A 21 13.58 -13.02 -11.48
C ARG A 21 14.64 -12.34 -10.61
N ALA A 22 15.31 -11.32 -11.12
CA ALA A 22 16.33 -10.59 -10.35
C ALA A 22 15.70 -9.66 -9.30
N ILE A 23 14.54 -9.06 -9.60
CA ILE A 23 13.81 -8.19 -8.68
C ILE A 23 13.14 -9.03 -7.58
N SER A 24 12.61 -10.22 -7.90
CA SER A 24 11.98 -11.09 -6.90
C SER A 24 12.97 -11.68 -5.88
N LYS A 25 14.26 -11.79 -6.23
CA LYS A 25 15.30 -12.35 -5.35
C LYS A 25 15.83 -11.37 -4.31
N ALA A 26 15.59 -10.07 -4.47
CA ALA A 26 15.99 -9.05 -3.48
C ALA A 26 14.94 -8.86 -2.36
N ALA A 27 13.77 -9.46 -2.48
CA ALA A 27 12.66 -9.36 -1.52
C ALA A 27 12.58 -10.55 -0.54
N GLY A 28 13.55 -11.46 -0.57
CA GLY A 28 13.59 -12.63 0.30
C GLY A 28 14.83 -12.60 1.18
N GLU A 29 14.60 -12.36 2.47
CA GLU A 29 15.16 -13.07 3.63
C GLU A 29 15.42 -12.10 4.79
N VAL A 30 14.34 -11.75 5.48
CA VAL A 30 14.41 -11.29 6.88
C VAL A 30 13.78 -12.40 7.71
N VAL A 31 14.57 -13.46 7.92
CA VAL A 31 14.28 -14.46 8.97
C VAL A 31 14.60 -13.78 10.29
N GLN A 32 13.58 -13.18 10.91
CA GLN A 32 13.69 -12.77 12.30
C GLN A 32 13.30 -13.94 13.20
N LYS A 33 14.27 -14.28 14.05
CA LYS A 33 14.23 -15.23 15.16
C LYS A 33 12.89 -15.13 15.91
N GLN A 34 12.12 -16.22 15.94
CA GLN A 34 10.93 -16.32 16.78
C GLN A 34 11.38 -16.33 18.24
N GLU A 35 11.11 -15.26 18.97
CA GLU A 35 11.12 -15.30 20.43
C GLU A 35 9.81 -15.96 20.87
N GLU A 36 9.95 -17.23 21.21
CA GLU A 36 8.93 -18.10 21.80
C GLU A 36 8.47 -17.50 23.15
N HIS A 37 7.52 -16.56 23.11
CA HIS A 37 6.72 -16.27 24.28
C HIS A 37 5.64 -17.35 24.37
N GLY A 38 5.64 -18.12 25.46
CA GLY A 38 4.71 -19.23 25.73
C GLY A 38 3.25 -18.81 25.92
N GLU A 39 2.68 -18.16 24.91
CA GLU A 39 1.26 -17.87 24.80
C GLU A 39 0.59 -18.97 23.97
N LEU A 40 -0.48 -19.55 24.49
CA LEU A 40 -1.33 -20.46 23.72
C LEU A 40 -1.79 -19.75 22.43
N PRO A 41 -1.91 -20.48 21.30
CA PRO A 41 -2.36 -19.87 20.04
C PRO A 41 -3.73 -19.23 20.27
N LYS A 42 -3.82 -17.90 20.09
CA LYS A 42 -5.04 -17.14 20.40
C LYS A 42 -6.19 -17.52 19.46
N GLU A 43 -5.85 -18.06 18.30
CA GLU A 43 -6.74 -18.75 17.36
C GLU A 43 -7.72 -19.69 18.05
N LEU A 44 -7.21 -20.60 18.89
CA LEU A 44 -8.01 -21.66 19.52
C LEU A 44 -9.03 -21.09 20.51
N ILE A 45 -8.70 -19.97 21.15
CA ILE A 45 -9.52 -19.33 22.18
C ILE A 45 -10.51 -18.34 21.56
N SER A 46 -10.18 -17.76 20.40
CA SER A 46 -10.93 -16.67 19.77
C SER A 46 -12.37 -17.04 19.40
N GLY A 47 -12.65 -18.33 19.16
CA GLY A 47 -13.95 -18.79 18.62
C GLY A 47 -14.23 -18.32 17.20
N ALA A 48 -13.24 -17.75 16.51
CA ALA A 48 -13.36 -17.31 15.14
C ALA A 48 -13.45 -18.50 14.17
N PRO A 49 -14.20 -18.38 13.06
CA PRO A 49 -14.27 -19.46 12.07
C PRO A 49 -12.90 -19.69 11.41
N LEU A 50 -12.58 -20.96 11.17
CA LEU A 50 -11.30 -21.39 10.55
C LEU A 50 -11.10 -20.83 9.13
N GLU A 51 -12.18 -20.43 8.47
CA GLU A 51 -12.17 -19.78 7.16
C GLU A 51 -11.31 -18.50 7.16
N LEU A 52 -11.28 -17.75 8.28
CA LEU A 52 -10.45 -16.54 8.38
C LEU A 52 -8.95 -16.81 8.27
N ILE A 53 -8.51 -17.94 8.81
CA ILE A 53 -7.09 -18.31 8.85
C ILE A 53 -6.65 -18.78 7.47
N THR A 54 -7.51 -19.57 6.81
CA THR A 54 -7.13 -20.35 5.62
C THR A 54 -7.35 -19.57 4.33
N GLU A 55 -8.46 -18.83 4.22
CA GLU A 55 -8.90 -18.26 2.94
C GLU A 55 -8.48 -16.79 2.76
N ARG A 56 -8.15 -16.10 3.87
CA ARG A 56 -7.94 -14.66 3.84
C ARG A 56 -6.52 -14.26 4.16
N VAL A 57 -6.11 -13.23 3.43
CA VAL A 57 -4.86 -12.52 3.67
C VAL A 57 -5.20 -11.17 4.26
N VAL A 58 -4.43 -10.79 5.28
CA VAL A 58 -4.54 -9.51 5.97
C VAL A 58 -3.51 -8.54 5.41
N ARG A 59 -3.91 -7.30 5.14
CA ARG A 59 -3.00 -6.23 4.73
C ARG A 59 -2.73 -5.31 5.91
N ILE A 60 -1.46 -5.15 6.24
CA ILE A 60 -0.98 -4.20 7.24
C ILE A 60 -0.33 -3.02 6.52
N PHE A 61 -0.93 -1.83 6.63
CA PHE A 61 -0.49 -0.65 5.89
C PHE A 61 -0.74 0.64 6.66
N LYS A 62 -0.16 1.74 6.18
CA LYS A 62 -0.58 3.10 6.56
C LYS A 62 -1.32 3.72 5.39
N ASP A 63 -2.42 4.41 5.67
CA ASP A 63 -3.18 5.12 4.64
C ASP A 63 -2.27 6.03 3.81
N ALA A 64 -2.44 5.99 2.49
CA ALA A 64 -1.84 6.96 1.61
C ALA A 64 -2.46 8.34 1.84
N LYS A 65 -1.65 9.40 1.73
CA LYS A 65 -2.14 10.76 1.89
C LYS A 65 -3.10 11.08 0.74
N PRO A 66 -4.35 11.47 1.00
CA PRO A 66 -5.28 11.82 -0.06
C PRO A 66 -4.73 12.99 -0.88
N ALA A 67 -4.80 12.89 -2.20
CA ALA A 67 -4.35 13.97 -3.10
C ALA A 67 -5.28 15.19 -3.05
N THR A 68 -6.54 14.98 -2.66
CA THR A 68 -7.58 16.02 -2.54
C THR A 68 -7.39 16.94 -1.34
N GLN A 69 -6.70 16.48 -0.28
CA GLN A 69 -6.53 17.22 0.97
C GLN A 69 -5.06 17.36 1.37
N SER A 70 -4.75 18.45 2.07
CA SER A 70 -3.39 18.73 2.54
C SER A 70 -3.11 18.16 3.94
N GLY A 71 -4.11 17.71 4.69
CA GLY A 71 -3.97 17.13 6.04
C GLY A 71 -3.28 15.77 6.06
N ASN A 72 -2.65 15.43 7.19
CA ASN A 72 -1.87 14.20 7.38
C ASN A 72 -2.38 13.29 8.52
N TRP A 73 -3.43 13.69 9.23
CA TRP A 73 -3.83 13.01 10.48
C TRP A 73 -4.16 11.52 10.31
N GLY A 74 -4.77 11.14 9.18
CA GLY A 74 -5.13 9.75 8.92
C GLY A 74 -3.94 8.78 8.82
N GLN A 75 -2.71 9.28 8.60
CA GLN A 75 -1.52 8.45 8.38
C GLN A 75 -0.76 8.06 9.67
N HIS A 76 -1.18 8.56 10.83
CA HIS A 76 -0.46 8.29 12.08
C HIS A 76 -0.57 6.81 12.49
N PHE A 77 -1.76 6.24 12.34
CA PHE A 77 -2.06 4.86 12.73
C PHE A 77 -1.69 3.87 11.63
N TRP A 78 -1.21 2.71 12.04
CA TRP A 78 -1.18 1.51 11.22
C TRP A 78 -2.57 0.89 11.18
N LYS A 79 -2.98 0.44 10.01
CA LYS A 79 -4.25 -0.24 9.82
C LYS A 79 -4.00 -1.67 9.41
N LEU A 80 -4.88 -2.52 9.91
CA LEU A 80 -5.02 -3.90 9.51
C LEU A 80 -6.40 -4.03 8.89
N ASP A 81 -6.42 -4.44 7.63
CA ASP A 81 -7.61 -4.62 6.81
C ASP A 81 -7.57 -6.00 6.16
N TRP A 82 -8.74 -6.54 5.85
CA TRP A 82 -8.87 -7.85 5.22
C TRP A 82 -8.92 -7.71 3.71
N ASP A 83 -8.32 -8.66 2.99
CA ASP A 83 -8.50 -8.68 1.55
C ASP A 83 -9.94 -9.04 1.16
N VAL A 84 -10.34 -8.53 0.01
CA VAL A 84 -11.69 -8.68 -0.52
C VAL A 84 -11.85 -10.07 -1.12
N LEU A 85 -12.83 -10.84 -0.62
CA LEU A 85 -13.21 -12.10 -1.25
C LEU A 85 -13.80 -11.85 -2.64
N GLY A 86 -13.28 -12.55 -3.65
CA GLY A 86 -13.82 -12.49 -5.02
C GLY A 86 -15.27 -13.01 -5.12
N LYS A 87 -15.66 -13.92 -4.23
CA LYS A 87 -17.03 -14.44 -4.12
C LYS A 87 -17.65 -13.94 -2.81
N GLY A 88 -18.66 -13.07 -2.89
CA GLY A 88 -19.45 -12.65 -1.73
C GLY A 88 -19.16 -11.27 -1.15
N ASN A 89 -18.25 -10.47 -1.73
CA ASN A 89 -18.02 -9.10 -1.24
C ASN A 89 -19.24 -8.20 -1.47
N ARG A 90 -19.68 -8.03 -2.72
CA ARG A 90 -20.83 -7.16 -3.07
C ARG A 90 -21.64 -7.79 -4.19
N TRP A 91 -22.96 -7.79 -4.05
CA TRP A 91 -23.90 -8.06 -5.14
C TRP A 91 -25.11 -7.14 -5.03
N GLU A 92 -25.79 -6.94 -6.16
CA GLU A 92 -27.02 -6.13 -6.22
C GLU A 92 -28.21 -6.94 -5.70
N ASN A 93 -29.05 -6.32 -4.89
CA ASN A 93 -30.32 -6.90 -4.46
C ASN A 93 -31.41 -6.68 -5.52
N ASP A 94 -32.04 -7.75 -6.00
CA ASP A 94 -33.06 -7.71 -7.06
C ASP A 94 -34.27 -6.81 -6.76
N LEU A 95 -34.59 -6.58 -5.48
CA LEU A 95 -35.78 -5.81 -5.09
C LEU A 95 -35.58 -4.29 -5.16
N ILE A 96 -34.59 -3.75 -4.44
CA ILE A 96 -34.37 -2.29 -4.27
C ILE A 96 -33.02 -1.84 -4.88
N GLY A 97 -32.13 -2.78 -5.24
CA GLY A 97 -30.82 -2.46 -5.80
C GLY A 97 -29.75 -2.09 -4.75
N TYR A 98 -29.99 -2.41 -3.46
CA TYR A 98 -28.95 -2.23 -2.44
C TYR A 98 -27.77 -3.18 -2.64
N GLN A 99 -26.61 -2.72 -2.20
CA GLN A 99 -25.36 -3.48 -2.22
C GLN A 99 -25.34 -4.45 -1.04
N SER A 100 -25.79 -5.67 -1.29
CA SER A 100 -25.74 -6.77 -0.33
C SER A 100 -24.32 -7.34 -0.25
N SER A 101 -23.98 -7.92 0.91
CA SER A 101 -22.69 -8.57 1.16
C SER A 101 -22.89 -9.79 2.03
N GLY A 102 -22.05 -10.81 1.82
CA GLY A 102 -21.97 -12.02 2.65
C GLY A 102 -20.69 -12.07 3.46
N ASP A 103 -19.85 -11.03 3.32
CA ASP A 103 -18.60 -10.92 4.04
C ASP A 103 -18.85 -10.33 5.44
N TYR A 104 -18.41 -11.03 6.48
CA TYR A 104 -18.53 -10.57 7.87
C TYR A 104 -17.40 -9.63 8.31
N MET A 105 -16.25 -9.63 7.60
CA MET A 105 -15.09 -8.80 7.95
C MET A 105 -14.97 -7.51 7.10
N GLN A 106 -15.81 -7.32 6.07
CA GLN A 106 -15.70 -6.15 5.18
C GLN A 106 -15.84 -4.78 5.90
N GLY A 107 -16.48 -4.76 7.08
CA GLY A 107 -16.72 -3.55 7.85
C GLY A 107 -15.71 -3.32 8.98
N THR A 108 -14.83 -4.28 9.22
CA THR A 108 -13.87 -4.22 10.32
C THR A 108 -12.56 -3.62 9.83
N ILE A 109 -12.02 -2.66 10.58
CA ILE A 109 -10.67 -2.10 10.38
C ILE A 109 -10.05 -1.94 11.76
N MET A 110 -8.90 -2.56 11.99
CA MET A 110 -8.18 -2.42 13.25
C MET A 110 -7.08 -1.37 13.11
N LYS A 111 -6.90 -0.56 14.16
CA LYS A 111 -5.90 0.51 14.22
C LYS A 111 -4.86 0.18 15.29
N PHE A 112 -3.60 0.35 14.93
CA PHE A 112 -2.44 0.10 15.77
C PHE A 112 -1.50 1.31 15.75
N ASP A 113 -0.74 1.51 16.82
CA ASP A 113 0.24 2.59 16.89
C ASP A 113 1.56 2.23 16.19
N THR A 114 1.97 0.95 16.28
CA THR A 114 3.23 0.45 15.70
C THR A 114 3.00 -0.70 14.72
N LYS A 115 3.93 -0.83 13.76
CA LYS A 115 3.95 -1.93 12.78
C LYS A 115 4.10 -3.29 13.49
N GLU A 116 5.00 -3.34 14.46
CA GLU A 116 5.32 -4.56 15.20
C GLU A 116 4.13 -5.06 16.02
N ALA A 117 3.34 -4.17 16.63
CA ALA A 117 2.13 -4.55 17.33
C ALA A 117 1.10 -5.20 16.39
N ALA A 118 0.93 -4.64 15.19
CA ALA A 118 0.04 -5.21 14.17
C ALA A 118 0.52 -6.60 13.71
N ILE A 119 1.83 -6.78 13.50
CA ILE A 119 2.43 -8.06 13.12
C ILE A 119 2.26 -9.10 14.22
N LYS A 120 2.58 -8.75 15.47
CA LYS A 120 2.40 -9.62 16.64
C LYS A 120 0.94 -10.05 16.81
N PHE A 121 0.00 -9.14 16.56
CA PHE A 121 -1.43 -9.44 16.61
C PHE A 121 -1.83 -10.44 15.51
N ALA A 122 -1.44 -10.19 14.27
CA ALA A 122 -1.73 -11.10 13.15
C ALA A 122 -1.09 -12.49 13.35
N GLN A 123 0.14 -12.54 13.85
CA GLN A 123 0.83 -13.79 14.18
C GLN A 123 0.16 -14.56 15.33
N GLY A 124 -0.27 -13.88 16.39
CA GLY A 124 -0.97 -14.53 17.50
C GLY A 124 -2.32 -15.12 17.12
N GLN A 125 -2.95 -14.59 16.06
CA GLN A 125 -4.19 -15.10 15.46
C GLN A 125 -3.95 -16.01 14.24
N GLY A 126 -2.69 -16.30 13.89
CA GLY A 126 -2.34 -17.19 12.77
C GLY A 126 -2.74 -16.71 11.39
N TRP A 127 -3.06 -15.43 11.23
CA TRP A 127 -3.48 -14.91 9.93
C TRP A 127 -2.30 -14.71 9.01
N SER A 128 -2.46 -15.09 7.74
CA SER A 128 -1.50 -14.74 6.69
C SER A 128 -1.52 -13.23 6.47
N PHE A 129 -0.36 -12.58 6.45
CA PHE A 129 -0.30 -11.11 6.35
C PHE A 129 0.69 -10.63 5.30
N ILE A 130 0.37 -9.49 4.67
CA ILE A 130 1.24 -8.73 3.78
C ILE A 130 1.47 -7.36 4.40
N VAL A 131 2.74 -6.97 4.50
CA VAL A 131 3.12 -5.65 5.03
C VAL A 131 3.45 -4.73 3.87
N GLU A 132 2.74 -3.61 3.79
CA GLU A 132 3.06 -2.52 2.86
C GLU A 132 3.77 -1.39 3.60
N GLU A 133 4.96 -1.03 3.12
CA GLU A 133 5.73 0.06 3.72
C GLU A 133 5.20 1.44 3.29
N PRO A 134 5.10 2.41 4.22
CA PRO A 134 4.59 3.73 3.91
C PRO A 134 5.56 4.50 3.00
N ASN A 135 5.05 5.01 1.89
CA ASN A 135 5.82 5.90 1.02
C ASN A 135 5.90 7.32 1.60
N VAL A 136 7.03 7.64 2.21
CA VAL A 136 7.28 8.96 2.79
C VAL A 136 7.71 9.96 1.71
N ARG A 137 7.14 11.16 1.75
CA ARG A 137 7.52 12.25 0.85
C ARG A 137 8.98 12.64 1.08
N ARG A 138 9.77 12.66 0.00
CA ARG A 138 11.15 13.13 0.04
C ARG A 138 11.18 14.61 0.42
N PHE A 139 12.00 14.96 1.41
CA PHE A 139 12.23 16.34 1.78
C PHE A 139 12.97 17.07 0.65
N LYS A 140 12.48 18.25 0.28
CA LYS A 140 13.10 19.11 -0.73
C LYS A 140 13.12 20.53 -0.20
N GLN A 141 14.31 21.14 -0.18
CA GLN A 141 14.47 22.54 0.19
C GLN A 141 13.67 23.43 -0.76
N LYS A 142 12.82 24.29 -0.18
CA LYS A 142 11.98 25.25 -0.89
C LYS A 142 12.47 26.66 -0.60
N ASP A 143 13.28 27.21 -1.50
CA ASP A 143 13.78 28.59 -1.40
C ASP A 143 12.92 29.53 -2.24
N TYR A 144 12.32 30.55 -1.62
CA TYR A 144 11.52 31.54 -2.33
C TYR A 144 12.37 32.43 -3.26
N SER A 145 13.63 32.70 -2.90
CA SER A 145 14.60 33.45 -3.71
C SER A 145 14.85 32.82 -5.08
N ARG A 146 14.74 31.49 -5.16
CA ARG A 146 14.91 30.73 -6.41
C ARG A 146 13.93 31.14 -7.49
N ASN A 147 12.79 31.71 -7.12
CA ASN A 147 11.81 32.24 -8.06
C ASN A 147 12.36 33.42 -8.88
N PHE A 148 13.34 34.16 -8.37
CA PHE A 148 13.84 35.42 -8.96
C PHE A 148 15.32 35.39 -9.38
N TYR A 149 15.95 34.21 -9.46
CA TYR A 149 17.33 34.11 -9.93
C TYR A 149 17.51 34.62 -11.37
N HIS A 150 18.56 35.42 -11.56
CA HIS A 150 18.95 35.93 -12.86
C HIS A 150 19.43 34.79 -13.77
N SER A 151 18.84 34.67 -14.97
CA SER A 151 19.31 33.77 -16.02
C SER A 151 20.10 34.58 -17.04
N LYS A 152 21.38 34.23 -17.21
CA LYS A 152 22.25 34.88 -18.23
C LYS A 152 21.81 34.59 -19.67
N GLY A 153 21.12 33.46 -19.89
CA GLY A 153 20.63 33.04 -21.21
C GLY A 153 19.11 33.20 -21.37
N LYS A 154 18.60 32.73 -22.51
CA LYS A 154 17.14 32.71 -22.79
C LYS A 154 16.38 32.01 -21.66
N LEU A 155 15.35 32.67 -21.15
CA LEU A 155 14.51 32.15 -20.08
C LEU A 155 13.83 30.84 -20.51
N LYS A 156 13.85 29.82 -19.64
CA LYS A 156 13.23 28.50 -19.90
C LYS A 156 11.69 28.55 -19.87
N HIS A 157 11.14 29.31 -18.93
CA HIS A 157 9.71 29.58 -18.79
C HIS A 157 9.55 30.91 -18.05
N VAL A 158 8.45 31.61 -18.31
CA VAL A 158 8.05 32.78 -17.53
C VAL A 158 7.36 32.26 -16.27
N ARG A 159 7.83 32.69 -15.09
CA ARG A 159 7.26 32.28 -13.80
C ARG A 159 6.13 33.22 -13.41
N THR A 160 4.92 32.67 -13.29
CA THR A 160 3.78 33.35 -12.68
C THR A 160 3.68 32.97 -11.20
N LYS A 161 2.90 33.74 -10.44
CA LYS A 161 2.58 33.45 -9.04
C LYS A 161 1.40 32.52 -8.93
#